data_AF-W0BH84-F1
#
_entry.id   AF-W0BH84-F1
#
_cell.length_a   1.000
_cell.length_b   1.000
_cell.length_c   1.000
_cell.angle_alpha   90.00
_cell.angle_beta   90.00
_cell.angle_gamma   90.00
#
_symmetry.space_group_name_H-M   'P 1'
#
loop_
_entity.id
_entity.type
_entity.pdbx_description
1 polymer ?
#
loop_
_entity_poly.entity_id
_entity_poly.type
_entity_poly.pdbx_seq_one_letter_code
_entity_poly.pdbx_strand_id
1 'polypeptide(L)'
;MKIIYYAGYIDAASFKTACIDQGLDPQKVVFLFPGNSGHHGRNITLFSIKGGGGLAAASADIGRKGYPTLSLPTTSMEQWSKNLTQQQIVAGAIADVYRAIGAGYSLMLPIREHSNTSYFDSGLQYSDGLAEPSFWGENQKIPNKPLANYYTTELDKLHAFMALADDEKLQLASTDSSNPFYAAYLQGRQMHSDDPWLQPPGARPKIIISTPPQPLPRSRLVEDGRRDMERILPALQEEPVREIAPAPRRMAVIRKETAKQSSAHKPEPKATQLHAETVHPQHSVSFFKATTLSAPASYHQLYQTSKDPLQSARALLNDYTKGNSWWLRFFTGHWNRHHIQEVAQIVKKMDDGIIKDKHSLLTELNKIHLVNINGSLARRIQFIERKFAEEDVAHQHHSTPAL
;
A
#
# COMPACT_ATOMS: atom_id res chain seq x y z
N MET A 1 7.86 -10.59 0.86
CA MET A 1 8.07 -9.13 1.00
C MET A 1 6.75 -8.51 1.41
N LYS A 2 6.75 -7.46 2.24
CA LYS A 2 5.52 -6.76 2.65
C LYS A 2 5.76 -5.27 2.87
N ILE A 3 4.68 -4.49 2.94
CA ILE A 3 4.70 -3.10 3.37
C ILE A 3 4.25 -3.05 4.84
N ILE A 4 5.08 -2.49 5.71
CA ILE A 4 4.72 -2.14 7.08
C ILE A 4 4.12 -0.75 7.05
N TYR A 5 2.84 -0.63 7.32
CA TYR A 5 2.19 0.65 7.55
C TYR A 5 2.40 1.06 9.00
N TYR A 6 3.18 2.12 9.22
CA TYR A 6 3.58 2.54 10.56
C TYR A 6 2.95 3.86 10.95
N ALA A 7 2.12 3.87 11.99
CA ALA A 7 1.53 5.08 12.54
C ALA A 7 2.18 5.43 13.88
N GLY A 8 2.56 6.71 14.05
CA GLY A 8 3.14 7.23 15.28
C GLY A 8 4.53 7.82 15.12
N TYR A 9 5.20 8.03 16.26
CA TYR A 9 6.56 8.57 16.29
C TYR A 9 7.57 7.53 15.78
N ILE A 10 8.45 7.96 14.88
CA ILE A 10 9.45 7.09 14.28
C ILE A 10 10.87 7.62 14.47
N ASP A 11 11.73 6.75 14.98
CA ASP A 11 13.19 6.90 15.09
C ASP A 11 13.86 5.56 14.75
N ALA A 12 15.18 5.45 14.86
CA ALA A 12 15.87 4.19 14.57
C ALA A 12 15.48 3.03 15.49
N ALA A 13 15.15 3.30 16.76
CA ALA A 13 14.78 2.29 17.72
C ALA A 13 13.37 1.73 17.42
N SER A 14 12.38 2.61 17.23
CA SER A 14 11.01 2.22 16.93
C SER A 14 10.89 1.59 15.54
N PHE A 15 11.67 2.06 14.56
CA PHE A 15 11.82 1.40 13.26
C PHE A 15 12.29 -0.05 13.40
N LYS A 16 13.38 -0.27 14.16
CA LYS A 16 13.94 -1.61 14.40
C LYS A 16 12.93 -2.53 15.09
N THR A 17 12.29 -2.05 16.15
CA THR A 17 11.26 -2.80 16.89
C THR A 17 10.12 -3.19 15.97
N ALA A 18 9.59 -2.25 15.18
CA ALA A 18 8.49 -2.52 14.25
C ALA A 18 8.86 -3.56 13.18
N CYS A 19 10.11 -3.59 12.71
CA CYS A 19 10.57 -4.64 11.80
C CYS A 19 10.61 -6.02 12.49
N ILE A 20 11.17 -6.10 13.70
CA ILE A 20 11.29 -7.35 14.47
C ILE A 20 9.92 -7.91 14.84
N ASP A 21 8.99 -7.07 15.28
CA ASP A 21 7.61 -7.46 15.61
C ASP A 21 6.88 -8.04 14.39
N GLN A 22 7.30 -7.64 13.19
CA GLN A 22 6.80 -8.13 11.92
C GLN A 22 7.57 -9.36 11.41
N GLY A 23 8.54 -9.89 12.16
CA GLY A 23 9.38 -11.01 11.75
C GLY A 23 10.29 -10.68 10.56
N LEU A 24 10.69 -9.42 10.42
CA LEU A 24 11.55 -8.93 9.34
C LEU A 24 12.91 -8.51 9.87
N ASP A 25 13.96 -8.72 9.06
CA ASP A 25 15.28 -8.16 9.30
C ASP A 25 15.25 -6.64 9.02
N PRO A 26 15.53 -5.77 10.00
CA PRO A 26 15.58 -4.32 9.78
C PRO A 26 16.56 -3.89 8.67
N GLN A 27 17.60 -4.67 8.39
CA GLN A 27 18.54 -4.42 7.28
C GLN A 27 17.92 -4.69 5.89
N LYS A 28 16.77 -5.36 5.84
CA LYS A 28 16.00 -5.67 4.63
C LYS A 28 14.64 -4.96 4.58
N VAL A 29 14.47 -3.88 5.36
CA VAL A 29 13.27 -3.03 5.32
C VAL A 29 13.68 -1.60 4.99
N VAL A 30 13.15 -1.04 3.91
CA VAL A 30 13.42 0.35 3.53
C VAL A 30 12.44 1.29 4.22
N PHE A 31 12.96 2.26 4.97
CA PHE A 31 12.15 3.35 5.50
C PHE A 31 11.85 4.39 4.41
N LEU A 32 10.57 4.59 4.10
CA LEU A 32 10.10 5.62 3.17
C LEU A 32 9.80 6.92 3.91
N PHE A 33 10.19 8.06 3.35
CA PHE A 33 9.97 9.37 3.99
C PHE A 33 9.82 10.50 2.96
N PRO A 34 9.22 11.65 3.31
CA PRO A 34 9.16 12.81 2.43
C PRO A 34 10.54 13.48 2.29
N GLY A 35 10.93 13.81 1.07
CA GLY A 35 12.21 14.45 0.78
C GLY A 35 12.14 15.64 -0.17
N ASN A 36 13.29 15.98 -0.73
CA ASN A 36 13.48 17.01 -1.76
C ASN A 36 14.33 16.45 -2.91
N SER A 37 14.51 17.23 -3.98
CA SER A 37 15.29 16.81 -5.16
C SER A 37 16.76 16.47 -4.85
N GLY A 38 17.36 17.06 -3.82
CA GLY A 38 18.74 16.79 -3.41
C GLY A 38 18.97 15.36 -2.95
N HIS A 39 17.91 14.63 -2.61
CA HIS A 39 17.99 13.22 -2.23
C HIS A 39 18.02 12.25 -3.43
N HIS A 40 18.01 12.75 -4.67
CA HIS A 40 17.90 11.94 -5.89
C HIS A 40 19.07 12.16 -6.86
N GLY A 41 20.25 12.51 -6.33
CA GLY A 41 21.47 12.65 -7.12
C GLY A 41 22.07 11.31 -7.56
N ARG A 42 22.96 11.35 -8.56
CA ARG A 42 23.59 10.14 -9.17
C ARG A 42 24.36 9.25 -8.17
N ASN A 43 24.83 9.82 -7.07
CA ASN A 43 25.62 9.11 -6.06
C ASN A 43 24.79 8.69 -4.84
N ILE A 44 23.46 8.83 -4.91
CA ILE A 44 22.58 8.43 -3.82
C ILE A 44 22.30 6.94 -3.92
N THR A 45 22.63 6.25 -2.85
CA THR A 45 22.38 4.82 -2.65
C THR A 45 21.20 4.62 -1.69
N LEU A 46 20.78 3.37 -1.56
CA LEU A 46 19.76 2.94 -0.60
C LEU A 46 20.14 3.27 0.86
N PHE A 47 21.44 3.36 1.15
CA PHE A 47 21.99 3.61 2.49
C PHE A 47 22.58 5.01 2.66
N SER A 48 22.43 5.88 1.66
CA SER A 48 22.86 7.27 1.80
C SER A 48 22.05 7.97 2.88
N ILE A 49 22.74 8.66 3.79
CA ILE A 49 22.13 9.42 4.87
C ILE A 49 21.48 10.67 4.27
N LYS A 50 20.17 10.79 4.46
CA LYS A 50 19.35 11.89 3.94
C LYS A 50 18.72 12.60 5.14
N GLY A 51 18.82 13.92 5.18
CA GLY A 51 18.41 14.74 6.32
C GLY A 51 17.36 15.80 5.98
N GLY A 52 16.89 16.49 7.02
CA GLY A 52 15.88 17.55 6.91
C GLY A 52 15.08 17.66 8.22
N GLY A 53 13.95 18.36 8.17
CA GLY A 53 13.00 18.42 9.29
C GLY A 53 12.02 17.24 9.31
N GLY A 54 11.33 17.03 10.44
CA GLY A 54 10.29 16.01 10.58
C GLY A 54 10.77 14.60 10.27
N LEU A 55 10.07 13.87 9.39
CA LEU A 55 10.43 12.50 9.01
C LEU A 55 11.78 12.39 8.29
N ALA A 56 12.29 13.46 7.67
CA ALA A 56 13.63 13.45 7.11
C ALA A 56 14.71 13.44 8.21
N ALA A 57 14.42 13.99 9.40
CA ALA A 57 15.31 13.86 10.57
C ALA A 57 15.33 12.41 11.07
N ALA A 58 14.16 11.76 11.14
CA ALA A 58 14.05 10.34 11.49
C ALA A 58 14.81 9.46 10.48
N SER A 59 14.67 9.73 9.18
CA SER A 59 15.44 9.05 8.13
C SER A 59 16.95 9.19 8.31
N ALA A 60 17.43 10.37 8.71
CA ALA A 60 18.85 10.56 9.00
C ALA A 60 19.31 9.72 10.20
N ASP A 61 18.52 9.64 11.27
CA ASP A 61 18.82 8.78 12.41
C ASP A 61 18.84 7.28 12.03
N ILE A 62 17.79 6.82 11.34
CA ILE A 62 17.67 5.45 10.81
C ILE A 62 18.86 5.10 9.90
N GLY A 63 19.19 5.99 8.96
CA GLY A 63 20.31 5.82 8.03
C GLY A 63 21.67 5.79 8.72
N ARG A 64 21.89 6.60 9.78
CA ARG A 64 23.13 6.56 10.58
C ARG A 64 23.31 5.25 11.33
N LYS A 65 22.23 4.51 11.62
CA LYS A 65 22.30 3.15 12.16
C LYS A 65 22.54 2.08 11.09
N GLY A 66 22.74 2.50 9.84
CA GLY A 66 23.02 1.62 8.71
C GLY A 66 21.77 0.97 8.12
N TYR A 67 20.56 1.46 8.43
CA TYR A 67 19.33 0.95 7.84
C TYR A 67 19.02 1.67 6.52
N PRO A 68 18.39 0.98 5.55
CA PRO A 68 18.13 1.55 4.24
C PRO A 68 16.96 2.56 4.27
N THR A 69 17.11 3.68 3.56
CA THR A 69 16.08 4.73 3.47
C THR A 69 15.93 5.27 2.04
N LEU A 70 14.70 5.50 1.62
CA LEU A 70 14.37 6.16 0.34
C LEU A 70 13.41 7.32 0.59
N SER A 71 13.67 8.45 -0.07
CA SER A 71 12.72 9.57 -0.05
C SER A 71 11.77 9.52 -1.22
N LEU A 72 10.56 10.03 -0.99
CA LEU A 72 9.68 10.48 -2.06
C LEU A 72 9.66 12.01 -2.05
N PRO A 73 10.08 12.69 -3.13
CA PRO A 73 10.27 14.13 -3.12
C PRO A 73 8.93 14.84 -3.04
N THR A 74 8.76 15.69 -2.03
CA THR A 74 7.56 16.51 -1.83
C THR A 74 7.87 18.00 -1.83
N THR A 75 9.04 18.38 -1.31
CA THR A 75 9.46 19.79 -1.19
C THR A 75 10.03 20.31 -2.51
N SER A 76 9.64 21.53 -2.90
CA SER A 76 10.06 22.16 -4.17
C SER A 76 9.58 21.41 -5.42
N MET A 77 8.45 20.70 -5.32
CA MET A 77 7.83 19.91 -6.38
C MET A 77 6.51 20.52 -6.90
N GLU A 78 6.27 21.80 -6.64
CA GLU A 78 5.01 22.48 -6.97
C GLU A 78 4.72 22.52 -8.48
N GLN A 79 5.75 22.36 -9.31
CA GLN A 79 5.65 22.37 -10.77
C GLN A 79 5.75 20.97 -11.39
N TRP A 80 5.64 19.90 -10.59
CA TRP A 80 5.93 18.55 -11.08
C TRP A 80 5.07 18.17 -12.28
N SER A 81 3.82 18.62 -12.36
CA SER A 81 2.95 18.30 -13.50
C SER A 81 3.33 19.02 -14.81
N LYS A 82 4.24 20.01 -14.76
CA LYS A 82 4.61 20.86 -15.91
C LYS A 82 6.12 20.90 -16.18
N ASN A 83 6.95 20.55 -15.19
CA ASN A 83 8.40 20.62 -15.28
C ASN A 83 8.97 19.21 -15.47
N LEU A 84 9.56 18.95 -16.64
CA LEU A 84 10.09 17.63 -17.00
C LEU A 84 11.13 17.11 -16.00
N THR A 85 12.00 17.97 -15.48
CA THR A 85 13.01 17.58 -14.49
C THR A 85 12.35 17.10 -13.19
N GLN A 86 11.32 17.80 -12.72
CA GLN A 86 10.57 17.37 -11.53
C GLN A 86 9.80 16.07 -11.78
N GLN A 87 9.22 15.87 -12.97
CA GLN A 87 8.60 14.60 -13.36
C GLN A 87 9.60 13.45 -13.30
N GLN A 88 10.79 13.64 -13.87
CA GLN A 88 11.85 12.65 -13.86
C GLN A 88 12.32 12.32 -12.44
N ILE A 89 12.44 13.32 -11.57
CA ILE A 89 12.80 13.12 -10.16
C ILE A 89 11.70 12.32 -9.42
N VAL A 90 10.44 12.69 -9.59
CA VAL A 90 9.28 12.02 -8.96
C VAL A 90 9.17 10.57 -9.46
N ALA A 91 9.23 10.34 -10.77
CA ALA A 91 9.18 9.01 -11.36
C ALA A 91 10.40 8.17 -10.96
N GLY A 92 11.60 8.77 -10.97
CA GLY A 92 12.82 8.11 -10.51
C GLY A 92 12.73 7.65 -9.06
N ALA A 93 12.15 8.47 -8.18
CA ALA A 93 11.95 8.11 -6.78
C ALA A 93 11.02 6.89 -6.61
N ILE A 94 9.94 6.79 -7.39
CA ILE A 94 9.06 5.61 -7.38
C ILE A 94 9.77 4.40 -7.99
N ALA A 95 10.52 4.59 -9.07
CA ALA A 95 11.34 3.53 -9.67
C ALA A 95 12.37 2.96 -8.67
N ASP A 96 12.99 3.81 -7.84
CA ASP A 96 13.91 3.38 -6.78
C ASP A 96 13.20 2.48 -5.74
N VAL A 97 11.94 2.75 -5.43
CA VAL A 97 11.13 1.89 -4.53
C VAL A 97 10.89 0.52 -5.16
N TYR A 98 10.50 0.47 -6.43
CA TYR A 98 10.34 -0.79 -7.17
C TYR A 98 11.66 -1.56 -7.29
N ARG A 99 12.78 -0.85 -7.51
CA ARG A 99 14.12 -1.44 -7.54
C ARG A 99 14.50 -2.08 -6.21
N ALA A 100 14.22 -1.41 -5.07
CA ALA A 100 14.46 -1.99 -3.75
C ALA A 100 13.66 -3.28 -3.53
N ILE A 101 12.39 -3.30 -3.96
CA ILE A 101 11.57 -4.52 -3.90
C ILE A 101 12.16 -5.62 -4.79
N GLY A 102 12.60 -5.28 -6.00
CA GLY A 102 13.31 -6.21 -6.88
C GLY A 102 14.54 -6.82 -6.22
N ALA A 103 15.30 -6.02 -5.46
CA ALA A 103 16.45 -6.45 -4.67
C ALA A 103 16.08 -7.21 -3.37
N GLY A 104 14.81 -7.55 -3.17
CA GLY A 104 14.33 -8.38 -2.06
C GLY A 104 14.02 -7.62 -0.77
N TYR A 105 13.91 -6.29 -0.81
CA TYR A 105 13.60 -5.49 0.37
C TYR A 105 12.07 -5.40 0.61
N SER A 106 11.69 -5.37 1.88
CA SER A 106 10.36 -4.93 2.32
C SER A 106 10.36 -3.41 2.55
N LEU A 107 9.19 -2.82 2.74
CA LEU A 107 9.04 -1.38 2.91
C LEU A 107 8.42 -1.05 4.26
N MET A 108 8.76 0.10 4.83
CA MET A 108 8.02 0.73 5.91
C MET A 108 7.54 2.10 5.45
N LEU A 109 6.22 2.29 5.45
CA LEU A 109 5.56 3.52 5.05
C LEU A 109 4.95 4.19 6.30
N PRO A 110 5.47 5.34 6.74
CA PRO A 110 4.82 6.14 7.75
C PRO A 110 3.47 6.66 7.24
N ILE A 111 2.42 6.35 8.00
CA ILE A 111 1.04 6.74 7.70
C ILE A 111 0.42 7.50 8.88
N ARG A 112 -0.61 8.28 8.57
CA ARG A 112 -1.49 8.92 9.55
C ARG A 112 -2.93 8.80 9.09
N GLU A 113 -3.85 9.20 9.96
CA GLU A 113 -5.26 9.30 9.62
C GLU A 113 -5.48 10.24 8.43
N HIS A 114 -6.29 9.78 7.47
CA HIS A 114 -6.72 10.58 6.34
C HIS A 114 -7.79 11.59 6.82
N SER A 115 -7.33 12.76 7.21
CA SER A 115 -8.17 13.91 7.58
C SER A 115 -7.89 15.13 6.72
N ASN A 116 -6.84 15.09 5.88
CA ASN A 116 -6.38 16.25 5.14
C ASN A 116 -6.85 16.25 3.67
N THR A 117 -8.06 16.76 3.47
CA THR A 117 -8.67 16.92 2.14
C THR A 117 -7.99 17.98 1.25
N SER A 118 -7.07 18.78 1.83
CA SER A 118 -6.30 19.78 1.10
C SER A 118 -5.16 19.16 0.28
N TYR A 119 -4.61 18.02 0.72
CA TYR A 119 -3.55 17.32 0.01
C TYR A 119 -4.06 16.09 -0.76
N PHE A 120 -5.12 15.45 -0.30
CA PHE A 120 -5.55 14.17 -0.88
C PHE A 120 -7.03 14.21 -1.23
N ASP A 121 -7.39 13.59 -2.35
CA ASP A 121 -8.79 13.27 -2.66
C ASP A 121 -9.26 12.00 -1.95
N SER A 122 -8.32 11.09 -1.66
CA SER A 122 -8.58 9.83 -0.96
C SER A 122 -7.34 9.36 -0.21
N GLY A 123 -7.54 8.60 0.86
CA GLY A 123 -6.47 7.82 1.49
C GLY A 123 -6.02 6.63 0.63
N LEU A 124 -5.06 5.87 1.14
CA LEU A 124 -4.54 4.65 0.54
C LEU A 124 -5.62 3.57 0.55
N GLN A 125 -5.90 2.95 -0.60
CA GLN A 125 -6.95 1.95 -0.75
C GLN A 125 -6.74 0.75 0.18
N TYR A 126 -5.49 0.33 0.39
CA TYR A 126 -5.18 -0.81 1.27
C TYR A 126 -5.38 -0.51 2.77
N SER A 127 -5.56 0.77 3.11
CA SER A 127 -5.91 1.22 4.46
C SER A 127 -7.40 1.58 4.60
N ASP A 128 -8.25 1.02 3.74
CA ASP A 128 -9.68 1.30 3.65
C ASP A 128 -9.95 2.77 3.25
N GLY A 129 -8.97 3.46 2.67
CA GLY A 129 -9.00 4.89 2.41
C GLY A 129 -8.85 5.77 3.67
N LEU A 130 -8.57 5.17 4.84
CA LEU A 130 -8.58 5.83 6.14
C LEU A 130 -7.22 6.35 6.58
N ALA A 131 -6.16 5.95 5.88
CA ALA A 131 -4.82 6.43 6.13
C ALA A 131 -4.21 7.06 4.88
N GLU A 132 -3.36 8.05 5.11
CA GLU A 132 -2.58 8.72 4.08
C GLU A 132 -1.09 8.66 4.45
N PRO A 133 -0.17 8.71 3.46
CA PRO A 133 1.25 8.84 3.74
C PRO A 133 1.51 10.11 4.57
N SER A 134 2.32 10.00 5.63
CA SER A 134 2.67 11.14 6.50
C SER A 134 3.69 12.09 5.87
N PHE A 135 3.58 12.33 4.56
CA PHE A 135 4.59 13.04 3.78
C PHE A 135 4.42 14.56 3.75
N TRP A 136 3.20 15.05 4.03
CA TRP A 136 2.88 16.48 4.03
C TRP A 136 2.47 16.92 5.42
N GLY A 137 3.25 17.78 6.05
CA GLY A 137 2.92 18.32 7.37
C GLY A 137 2.93 19.83 7.34
N GLU A 138 1.89 20.45 6.75
CA GLU A 138 1.57 21.90 6.72
C GLU A 138 2.70 22.90 6.39
N ASN A 139 3.92 22.43 6.13
CA ASN A 139 5.10 23.25 5.90
C ASN A 139 5.15 23.80 4.47
N GLN A 140 4.36 23.24 3.56
CA GLN A 140 4.19 23.84 2.23
C GLN A 140 3.15 24.95 2.30
N LYS A 141 3.50 26.12 1.79
CA LYS A 141 2.58 27.27 1.69
C LYS A 141 1.32 26.95 0.89
N ILE A 142 1.45 26.08 -0.12
CA ILE A 142 0.37 25.67 -1.00
C ILE A 142 0.37 24.14 -1.06
N PRO A 143 -0.74 23.48 -0.72
CA PRO A 143 -0.86 22.04 -0.86
C PRO A 143 -0.62 21.57 -2.30
N ASN A 144 0.29 20.62 -2.50
CA ASN A 144 0.53 20.01 -3.80
C ASN A 144 -0.34 18.77 -4.00
N LYS A 145 -1.66 19.00 -4.05
CA LYS A 145 -2.67 17.95 -4.16
C LYS A 145 -2.46 16.99 -5.35
N PRO A 146 -2.10 17.47 -6.57
CA PRO A 146 -1.84 16.57 -7.69
C PRO A 146 -0.70 15.58 -7.42
N LEU A 147 0.38 16.02 -6.75
CA LEU A 147 1.50 15.13 -6.42
C LEU A 147 1.12 14.12 -5.34
N ALA A 148 0.35 14.56 -4.35
CA ALA A 148 -0.14 13.68 -3.29
C ALA A 148 -1.02 12.56 -3.84
N ASN A 149 -1.98 12.89 -4.68
CA ASN A 149 -2.83 11.90 -5.37
C ASN A 149 -2.00 10.96 -6.26
N TYR A 150 -0.99 11.49 -6.96
CA TYR A 150 -0.08 10.67 -7.75
C TYR A 150 0.64 9.63 -6.87
N TYR A 151 1.22 10.05 -5.75
CA TYR A 151 1.87 9.10 -4.83
C TYR A 151 0.91 8.10 -4.22
N THR A 152 -0.29 8.50 -3.79
CA THR A 152 -1.31 7.53 -3.30
C THR A 152 -1.62 6.49 -4.38
N THR A 153 -1.84 6.93 -5.62
CA THR A 153 -2.12 6.03 -6.75
C THR A 153 -0.98 5.05 -7.01
N GLU A 154 0.27 5.53 -7.06
CA GLU A 154 1.42 4.66 -7.31
C GLU A 154 1.73 3.73 -6.13
N LEU A 155 1.51 4.17 -4.89
CA LEU A 155 1.66 3.32 -3.70
C LEU A 155 0.59 2.22 -3.64
N ASP A 156 -0.64 2.49 -4.06
CA ASP A 156 -1.70 1.47 -4.15
C ASP A 156 -1.39 0.45 -5.25
N LYS A 157 -0.94 0.90 -6.44
CA LYS A 157 -0.45 0.00 -7.50
C LYS A 157 0.73 -0.84 -7.03
N LEU A 158 1.67 -0.24 -6.31
CA LEU A 158 2.80 -0.94 -5.73
C LEU A 158 2.37 -2.01 -4.72
N HIS A 159 1.40 -1.69 -3.85
CA HIS A 159 0.86 -2.68 -2.93
C HIS A 159 0.25 -3.86 -3.69
N ALA A 160 -0.62 -3.58 -4.67
CA ALA A 160 -1.24 -4.62 -5.49
C ALA A 160 -0.18 -5.49 -6.19
N PHE A 161 0.85 -4.86 -6.75
CA PHE A 161 1.99 -5.56 -7.35
C PHE A 161 2.73 -6.44 -6.33
N MET A 162 2.98 -5.95 -5.11
CA MET A 162 3.66 -6.72 -4.06
C MET A 162 2.82 -7.90 -3.53
N ALA A 163 1.50 -7.85 -3.67
CA ALA A 163 0.58 -8.91 -3.23
C ALA A 163 0.55 -10.13 -4.18
N LEU A 164 1.01 -9.98 -5.43
CA LEU A 164 1.13 -11.07 -6.40
C LEU A 164 2.14 -12.15 -5.93
N ALA A 165 2.09 -13.33 -6.54
CA ALA A 165 3.16 -14.31 -6.42
C ALA A 165 4.46 -13.84 -7.12
N ASP A 166 5.60 -14.47 -6.83
CA ASP A 166 6.90 -14.01 -7.36
C ASP A 166 7.02 -14.21 -8.88
N ASP A 167 6.50 -15.33 -9.38
CA ASP A 167 6.39 -15.66 -10.81
C ASP A 167 5.43 -14.73 -11.54
N GLU A 168 4.28 -14.41 -10.94
CA GLU A 168 3.33 -13.43 -11.48
C GLU A 168 3.94 -12.02 -11.57
N LYS A 169 4.69 -11.57 -10.55
CA LYS A 169 5.42 -10.29 -10.60
C LYS A 169 6.41 -10.26 -11.74
N LEU A 170 7.18 -11.35 -11.89
CA LEU A 170 8.19 -11.45 -12.93
C LEU A 170 7.55 -11.43 -14.32
N GLN A 171 6.48 -12.20 -14.51
CA GLN A 171 5.73 -12.23 -15.77
C GLN A 171 5.14 -10.86 -16.10
N LEU A 172 4.43 -10.24 -15.16
CA LEU A 172 3.83 -8.92 -15.34
C LEU A 172 4.89 -7.87 -15.68
N ALA A 173 5.99 -7.84 -14.92
CA ALA A 173 7.08 -6.88 -15.15
C ALA A 173 7.81 -7.10 -16.48
N SER A 174 7.92 -8.35 -16.93
CA SER A 174 8.59 -8.69 -18.21
C SER A 174 7.70 -8.42 -19.42
N THR A 175 6.38 -8.52 -19.26
CA THR A 175 5.41 -8.35 -20.36
C THR A 175 5.20 -6.87 -20.69
N ASP A 176 5.28 -5.99 -19.69
CA ASP A 176 5.17 -4.53 -19.87
C ASP A 176 6.52 -3.85 -19.66
N SER A 177 7.41 -4.05 -20.63
CA SER A 177 8.74 -3.41 -20.66
C SER A 177 8.69 -1.90 -20.85
N SER A 178 7.52 -1.35 -21.21
CA SER A 178 7.34 0.10 -21.36
C SER A 178 7.17 0.81 -20.03
N ASN A 179 6.77 0.10 -18.98
CA ASN A 179 6.58 0.65 -17.65
C ASN A 179 7.93 0.82 -16.93
N PRO A 180 8.37 2.06 -16.63
CA PRO A 180 9.67 2.32 -16.03
C PRO A 180 9.82 1.71 -14.62
N PHE A 181 8.72 1.48 -13.90
CA PHE A 181 8.76 0.90 -12.56
C PHE A 181 8.98 -0.61 -12.60
N TYR A 182 8.39 -1.30 -13.58
CA TYR A 182 8.65 -2.71 -13.81
C TYR A 182 10.07 -2.97 -14.31
N ALA A 183 10.58 -2.11 -15.20
CA ALA A 183 11.99 -2.14 -15.58
C ALA A 183 12.92 -1.96 -14.36
N ALA A 184 12.59 -1.04 -13.45
CA ALA A 184 13.37 -0.84 -12.23
C ALA A 184 13.28 -2.04 -11.25
N TYR A 185 12.11 -2.68 -11.13
CA TYR A 185 11.97 -3.94 -10.39
C TYR A 185 12.85 -5.04 -10.97
N LEU A 186 12.83 -5.25 -12.28
CA LEU A 186 13.69 -6.23 -12.96
C LEU A 186 15.18 -5.92 -12.77
N GLN A 187 15.56 -4.64 -12.83
CA GLN A 187 16.91 -4.20 -12.49
C GLN A 187 17.28 -4.62 -11.06
N GLY A 188 16.41 -4.37 -10.09
CA GLY A 188 16.61 -4.77 -8.69
C GLY A 188 16.81 -6.28 -8.52
N ARG A 189 16.08 -7.10 -9.28
CA ARG A 189 16.22 -8.58 -9.27
C ARG A 189 17.59 -9.05 -9.75
N GLN A 190 18.25 -8.26 -10.60
CA GLN A 190 19.58 -8.56 -11.11
C GLN A 190 20.70 -8.03 -10.20
N MET A 191 20.37 -7.25 -9.17
CA MET A 191 21.37 -6.69 -8.26
C MET A 191 21.94 -7.77 -7.35
N HIS A 192 23.27 -7.82 -7.31
CA HIS A 192 24.00 -8.64 -6.36
C HIS A 192 24.15 -7.93 -5.01
N SER A 193 24.47 -8.69 -3.96
CA SER A 193 24.64 -8.13 -2.62
C SER A 193 25.80 -7.14 -2.49
N ASP A 194 26.68 -7.05 -3.48
CA ASP A 194 27.81 -6.12 -3.60
C ASP A 194 27.53 -4.94 -4.56
N ASP A 195 26.33 -4.86 -5.13
CA ASP A 195 25.92 -3.73 -5.98
C ASP A 195 26.12 -2.40 -5.23
N PRO A 196 26.79 -1.40 -5.82
CA PRO A 196 27.08 -0.12 -5.16
C PRO A 196 25.84 0.59 -4.61
N TRP A 197 24.68 0.44 -5.26
CA TRP A 197 23.44 1.04 -4.81
C TRP A 197 22.87 0.39 -3.54
N LEU A 198 23.23 -0.88 -3.31
CA LEU A 198 22.90 -1.67 -2.11
C LEU A 198 23.97 -1.60 -1.02
N GLN A 199 25.03 -0.81 -1.19
CA GLN A 199 26.09 -0.66 -0.18
C GLN A 199 25.92 0.60 0.68
N PRO A 200 26.32 0.53 1.97
CA PRO A 200 26.49 1.71 2.79
C PRO A 200 27.62 2.61 2.27
N PRO A 201 27.50 3.95 2.43
CA PRO A 201 28.56 4.88 2.05
C PRO A 201 29.90 4.49 2.71
N GLY A 202 30.96 4.39 1.90
CA GLY A 202 32.29 4.05 2.40
C GLY A 202 32.55 2.55 2.60
N ALA A 203 31.61 1.67 2.25
CA ALA A 203 31.92 0.26 2.07
C ALA A 203 33.02 0.14 1.01
N ARG A 204 34.21 -0.29 1.41
CA ARG A 204 35.25 -0.63 0.44
C ARG A 204 34.69 -1.75 -0.42
N PRO A 205 34.72 -1.64 -1.77
CA PRO A 205 34.34 -2.77 -2.61
C PRO A 205 35.16 -3.96 -2.12
N LYS A 206 34.48 -5.02 -1.69
CA LYS A 206 35.16 -6.27 -1.41
C LYS A 206 35.78 -6.64 -2.74
N ILE A 207 37.09 -6.46 -2.87
CA ILE A 207 37.83 -6.95 -4.02
C ILE A 207 37.59 -8.45 -3.96
N ILE A 208 36.64 -8.93 -4.75
CA ILE A 208 36.51 -10.34 -5.02
C ILE A 208 37.80 -10.63 -5.78
N ILE A 209 38.82 -11.06 -5.05
CA ILE A 209 39.98 -11.69 -5.65
C ILE A 209 39.37 -12.93 -6.28
N SER A 210 39.02 -12.82 -7.56
CA SER A 210 38.69 -13.95 -8.38
C SER A 210 39.91 -14.84 -8.28
N THR A 211 39.82 -15.88 -7.45
CA THR A 211 40.83 -16.92 -7.41
C THR A 211 41.08 -17.27 -8.87
N PRO A 212 42.32 -17.08 -9.39
CA PRO A 212 42.61 -17.38 -10.78
C PRO A 212 42.03 -18.77 -11.04
N PRO A 213 41.27 -18.98 -12.13
CA PRO A 213 40.74 -20.29 -12.43
C PRO A 213 41.91 -21.27 -12.29
N GLN A 214 41.76 -22.26 -11.40
CA GLN A 214 42.81 -23.25 -11.23
C GLN A 214 43.17 -23.74 -12.64
N PRO A 215 44.46 -23.74 -13.01
CA PRO A 215 44.85 -24.17 -14.34
C PRO A 215 44.19 -25.51 -14.60
N LEU A 216 43.33 -25.55 -15.62
CA LEU A 216 42.65 -26.77 -16.04
C LEU A 216 43.72 -27.86 -16.12
N PRO A 217 43.48 -29.06 -15.55
CA PRO A 217 44.40 -30.17 -15.69
C PRO A 217 44.75 -30.32 -17.17
N ARG A 218 46.04 -30.18 -17.51
CA ARG A 218 46.55 -30.48 -18.86
C ARG A 218 46.36 -31.97 -19.12
N SER A 219 45.16 -32.35 -19.49
CA SER A 219 44.82 -33.69 -19.92
C SER A 219 43.77 -33.58 -21.01
N ARG A 220 44.24 -33.83 -22.24
CA ARG A 220 43.47 -34.05 -23.48
C ARG A 220 42.94 -32.80 -24.20
N LEU A 221 43.89 -32.06 -24.77
CA LEU A 221 43.75 -31.58 -26.14
C LEU A 221 44.04 -32.78 -27.06
N VAL A 222 43.00 -33.37 -27.64
CA VAL A 222 43.10 -34.12 -28.89
C VAL A 222 42.00 -33.59 -29.79
N GLU A 223 42.45 -32.85 -30.80
CA GLU A 223 41.93 -32.81 -32.17
C GLU A 223 40.43 -33.06 -32.35
N ASP A 224 39.64 -31.99 -32.50
CA ASP A 224 38.79 -31.86 -33.68
C ASP A 224 38.23 -30.43 -33.82
N GLY A 225 37.99 -29.99 -35.05
CA GLY A 225 37.16 -28.80 -35.30
C GLY A 225 37.87 -27.50 -35.69
N ARG A 226 38.94 -27.57 -36.50
CA ARG A 226 39.35 -26.45 -37.37
C ARG A 226 38.64 -26.60 -38.72
N ARG A 227 37.38 -26.19 -38.79
CA ARG A 227 36.59 -25.90 -40.00
C ARG A 227 35.33 -25.15 -39.50
N ASP A 228 34.89 -24.13 -40.23
CA ASP A 228 33.67 -23.34 -39.98
C ASP A 228 33.83 -21.94 -39.34
N MET A 229 34.90 -21.21 -39.68
CA MET A 229 34.97 -19.75 -39.46
C MET A 229 35.32 -18.96 -40.74
N GLU A 230 34.81 -19.40 -41.89
CA GLU A 230 34.82 -18.62 -43.14
C GLU A 230 33.46 -18.68 -43.83
N ARG A 231 32.45 -18.09 -43.22
CA ARG A 231 31.21 -17.62 -43.87
C ARG A 231 30.35 -16.96 -42.80
N ILE A 232 30.29 -15.64 -42.83
CA ILE A 232 29.15 -14.77 -42.55
C ILE A 232 29.75 -13.37 -42.34
N LEU A 233 29.85 -12.63 -43.43
CA LEU A 233 29.83 -11.18 -43.47
C LEU A 233 29.31 -10.83 -44.86
N PRO A 234 28.16 -10.14 -44.95
CA PRO A 234 28.22 -8.93 -45.74
C PRO A 234 27.45 -7.74 -45.15
N ALA A 235 28.00 -6.58 -45.46
CA ALA A 235 27.34 -5.31 -45.78
C ALA A 235 26.56 -4.58 -44.67
N LEU A 236 27.29 -3.72 -43.95
CA LEU A 236 26.75 -2.46 -43.44
C LEU A 236 26.70 -1.47 -44.62
N GLN A 237 25.49 -1.14 -45.08
CA GLN A 237 25.24 0.04 -45.93
C GLN A 237 24.81 1.20 -45.04
N GLU A 238 25.39 2.37 -45.31
CA GLU A 238 25.13 3.64 -44.64
C GLU A 238 23.78 4.22 -45.11
N GLU A 239 22.91 4.56 -44.16
CA GLU A 239 21.67 5.32 -44.40
C GLU A 239 21.97 6.84 -44.41
N PRO A 240 21.42 7.61 -45.37
CA PRO A 240 21.66 9.05 -45.45
C PRO A 240 20.81 9.86 -44.46
N VAL A 241 21.48 10.88 -43.90
CA VAL A 241 20.96 11.90 -43.00
C VAL A 241 19.74 12.62 -43.60
N ARG A 242 18.58 12.53 -42.94
CA ARG A 242 17.39 13.34 -43.26
C ARG A 242 17.49 14.73 -42.62
N GLU A 243 17.44 15.73 -43.48
CA GLU A 243 17.39 17.16 -43.20
C GLU A 243 16.03 17.56 -42.60
N ILE A 244 16.04 18.16 -41.39
CA ILE A 244 14.83 18.60 -40.68
C ILE A 244 14.56 20.06 -41.03
N ALA A 245 13.41 20.33 -41.66
CA ALA A 245 12.91 21.66 -41.96
C ALA A 245 12.46 22.44 -40.70
N PRO A 246 12.59 23.78 -40.67
CA PRO A 246 12.29 24.59 -39.50
C PRO A 246 10.78 24.85 -39.29
N ALA A 247 10.38 24.88 -38.02
CA ALA A 247 9.02 25.15 -37.56
C ALA A 247 8.58 26.61 -37.75
N PRO A 248 7.30 26.88 -38.11
CA PRO A 248 6.78 28.24 -38.16
C PRO A 248 6.35 28.79 -36.79
N ARG A 249 6.45 30.12 -36.72
CA ARG A 249 6.37 31.02 -35.56
C ARG A 249 4.98 31.15 -34.92
N ARG A 250 5.03 31.47 -33.63
CA ARG A 250 3.97 31.99 -32.74
C ARG A 250 3.10 33.09 -33.38
N MET A 251 1.79 33.01 -33.10
CA MET A 251 0.87 34.15 -33.15
C MET A 251 0.24 34.37 -31.77
N ALA A 252 -0.01 35.65 -31.48
CA ALA A 252 -0.32 36.22 -30.19
C ALA A 252 -1.83 36.25 -29.87
N VAL A 253 -2.12 36.16 -28.56
CA VAL A 253 -3.07 36.97 -27.76
C VAL A 253 -4.43 37.33 -28.37
N ILE A 254 -5.52 36.86 -27.73
CA ILE A 254 -6.71 37.68 -27.47
C ILE A 254 -7.21 37.43 -26.04
N ARG A 255 -7.32 38.53 -25.27
CA ARG A 255 -8.02 38.71 -23.99
C ARG A 255 -9.47 39.12 -24.27
N LYS A 256 -10.40 38.77 -23.37
CA LYS A 256 -11.66 39.48 -22.96
C LYS A 256 -12.67 38.45 -22.44
N GLU A 257 -13.61 38.71 -21.54
CA GLU A 257 -13.91 39.76 -20.55
C GLU A 257 -15.00 39.15 -19.63
N THR A 258 -15.18 39.76 -18.47
CA THR A 258 -16.15 39.49 -17.39
C THR A 258 -17.63 39.69 -17.76
N ALA A 259 -18.55 38.92 -17.16
CA ALA A 259 -19.87 39.35 -16.61
C ALA A 259 -20.54 38.15 -15.89
N LYS A 260 -20.91 38.19 -14.60
CA LYS A 260 -21.99 38.92 -13.88
C LYS A 260 -23.38 38.24 -13.96
N GLN A 261 -23.67 37.41 -12.95
CA GLN A 261 -24.80 37.46 -12.01
C GLN A 261 -26.25 37.68 -12.53
N SER A 262 -27.15 36.72 -12.28
CA SER A 262 -28.62 36.85 -12.20
C SER A 262 -29.22 35.49 -11.75
N SER A 263 -29.69 35.35 -10.50
CA SER A 263 -31.08 35.51 -10.01
C SER A 263 -32.01 34.29 -10.18
N ALA A 264 -32.32 33.67 -9.03
CA ALA A 264 -33.62 33.15 -8.57
C ALA A 264 -34.50 32.28 -9.49
N HIS A 265 -34.74 31.04 -9.07
CA HIS A 265 -36.11 30.51 -8.91
C HIS A 265 -36.14 29.25 -8.02
N LYS A 266 -37.02 29.29 -7.02
CA LYS A 266 -37.33 28.21 -6.07
C LYS A 266 -38.73 27.69 -6.43
N PRO A 267 -38.92 26.40 -6.73
CA PRO A 267 -40.24 25.79 -6.72
C PRO A 267 -40.47 24.97 -5.44
N GLU A 268 -41.68 25.13 -4.91
CA GLU A 268 -42.33 24.32 -3.88
C GLU A 268 -42.30 22.81 -4.15
N PRO A 269 -42.21 21.96 -3.11
CA PRO A 269 -42.42 20.53 -3.25
C PRO A 269 -43.92 20.17 -3.21
N LYS A 270 -44.39 19.47 -4.24
CA LYS A 270 -45.69 18.78 -4.26
C LYS A 270 -45.65 17.56 -3.35
N ALA A 271 -46.71 17.38 -2.56
CA ALA A 271 -46.94 16.21 -1.73
C ALA A 271 -47.22 14.96 -2.59
N THR A 272 -46.46 13.89 -2.37
CA THR A 272 -46.69 12.57 -2.98
C THR A 272 -47.41 11.67 -1.99
N GLN A 273 -48.50 11.08 -2.47
CA GLN A 273 -49.40 10.20 -1.72
C GLN A 273 -48.76 8.83 -1.47
N LEU A 274 -48.97 8.30 -0.25
CA LEU A 274 -48.64 6.93 0.13
C LEU A 274 -49.54 5.93 -0.62
N HIS A 275 -48.92 5.00 -1.35
CA HIS A 275 -49.53 3.73 -1.69
C HIS A 275 -49.00 2.64 -0.75
N ALA A 276 -49.93 1.91 -0.12
CA ALA A 276 -49.64 0.75 0.70
C ALA A 276 -49.26 -0.42 -0.22
N GLU A 277 -48.01 -0.86 -0.14
CA GLU A 277 -47.52 -2.04 -0.86
C GLU A 277 -47.47 -3.26 0.06
N THR A 278 -48.03 -4.34 -0.44
CA THR A 278 -48.26 -5.62 0.25
C THR A 278 -46.94 -6.34 0.49
N VAL A 279 -46.66 -6.68 1.75
CA VAL A 279 -45.43 -7.37 2.18
C VAL A 279 -45.45 -8.82 1.71
N HIS A 280 -44.59 -9.15 0.74
CA HIS A 280 -44.15 -10.52 0.45
C HIS A 280 -42.77 -10.77 1.07
N PRO A 281 -42.50 -11.98 1.60
CA PRO A 281 -41.28 -12.27 2.34
C PRO A 281 -40.07 -12.29 1.41
N GLN A 282 -39.20 -11.29 1.56
CA GLN A 282 -37.91 -11.26 0.89
C GLN A 282 -36.97 -12.27 1.57
N HIS A 283 -36.59 -13.31 0.82
CA HIS A 283 -35.44 -14.13 1.13
C HIS A 283 -34.19 -13.24 1.21
N SER A 284 -33.56 -13.19 2.38
CA SER A 284 -32.31 -12.47 2.62
C SER A 284 -31.21 -13.04 1.72
N VAL A 285 -30.84 -12.30 0.68
CA VAL A 285 -29.72 -12.65 -0.18
C VAL A 285 -28.45 -12.42 0.64
N SER A 286 -27.75 -13.50 1.01
CA SER A 286 -26.44 -13.41 1.67
C SER A 286 -25.46 -12.74 0.69
N PHE A 287 -25.03 -11.52 1.03
CA PHE A 287 -24.23 -10.65 0.16
C PHE A 287 -22.75 -11.06 0.02
N PHE A 288 -22.30 -12.13 0.71
CA PHE A 288 -20.89 -12.52 0.73
C PHE A 288 -20.65 -13.87 0.05
N LYS A 289 -20.54 -13.87 -1.29
CA LYS A 289 -19.79 -14.93 -2.00
C LYS A 289 -18.31 -14.57 -1.96
N ALA A 290 -17.66 -14.81 -0.82
CA ALA A 290 -16.24 -14.51 -0.62
C ALA A 290 -15.42 -15.80 -0.44
N THR A 291 -14.26 -15.82 -1.09
CA THR A 291 -13.13 -16.70 -0.79
C THR A 291 -12.94 -16.82 0.73
N THR A 292 -12.89 -18.04 1.25
CA THR A 292 -12.74 -18.33 2.68
C THR A 292 -11.35 -17.91 3.17
N LEU A 293 -11.19 -16.62 3.46
CA LEU A 293 -10.04 -16.13 4.21
C LEU A 293 -10.07 -16.78 5.59
N SER A 294 -9.01 -17.53 5.92
CA SER A 294 -8.86 -18.16 7.23
C SER A 294 -8.88 -17.09 8.32
N ALA A 295 -9.72 -17.29 9.34
CA ALA A 295 -9.82 -16.34 10.43
C ALA A 295 -8.56 -16.39 11.29
N PRO A 296 -8.04 -15.25 11.77
CA PRO A 296 -6.90 -15.24 12.70
C PRO A 296 -7.18 -16.08 13.95
N ALA A 297 -6.17 -16.76 14.49
CA ALA A 297 -6.31 -17.58 15.70
C ALA A 297 -6.85 -16.80 16.91
N SER A 298 -6.54 -15.50 16.99
CA SER A 298 -7.06 -14.61 18.04
C SER A 298 -8.59 -14.46 18.01
N TYR A 299 -9.25 -14.63 16.85
CA TYR A 299 -10.71 -14.55 16.77
C TYR A 299 -11.33 -15.75 17.46
N HIS A 300 -10.78 -16.94 17.24
CA HIS A 300 -11.21 -18.16 17.92
C HIS A 300 -11.04 -18.04 19.43
N GLN A 301 -9.88 -17.54 19.89
CA GLN A 301 -9.62 -17.36 21.31
C GLN A 301 -10.62 -16.38 21.96
N LEU A 302 -10.89 -15.25 21.33
CA LEU A 302 -11.86 -14.26 21.83
C LEU A 302 -13.30 -14.80 21.80
N TYR A 303 -13.65 -15.58 20.78
CA TYR A 303 -14.98 -16.15 20.64
C TYR A 303 -15.24 -17.35 21.57
N GLN A 304 -14.20 -17.92 22.17
CA GLN A 304 -14.33 -18.99 23.17
C GLN A 304 -14.47 -18.45 24.60
N THR A 305 -14.53 -17.13 24.79
CA THR A 305 -14.60 -16.53 26.14
C THR A 305 -15.94 -16.74 26.84
N SER A 306 -17.01 -17.06 26.10
CA SER A 306 -18.34 -17.35 26.64
C SER A 306 -18.91 -18.63 26.05
N LYS A 307 -19.78 -19.29 26.82
CA LYS A 307 -20.64 -20.39 26.32
C LYS A 307 -21.80 -19.85 25.49
N ASP A 308 -22.21 -18.61 25.73
CA ASP A 308 -23.25 -17.93 24.96
C ASP A 308 -22.62 -17.31 23.69
N PRO A 309 -23.02 -17.77 22.49
CA PRO A 309 -22.51 -17.26 21.22
C PRO A 309 -22.66 -15.75 21.05
N LEU A 310 -23.76 -15.19 21.57
CA LEU A 310 -24.03 -13.77 21.46
C LEU A 310 -23.01 -12.95 22.28
N GLN A 311 -22.68 -13.44 23.48
CA GLN A 311 -21.63 -12.84 24.31
C GLN A 311 -20.23 -13.00 23.71
N SER A 312 -19.97 -14.12 23.03
CA SER A 312 -18.71 -14.31 22.29
C SER A 312 -18.57 -13.35 21.10
N ALA A 313 -19.66 -13.12 20.35
CA ALA A 313 -19.69 -12.09 19.32
C ALA A 313 -19.48 -10.69 19.91
N ARG A 314 -20.13 -10.39 21.06
CA ARG A 314 -19.95 -9.13 21.81
C ARG A 314 -18.49 -8.92 22.21
N ALA A 315 -17.81 -9.95 22.71
CA ALA A 315 -16.39 -9.88 23.06
C ALA A 315 -15.50 -9.55 21.85
N LEU A 316 -15.76 -10.15 20.69
CA LEU A 316 -15.01 -9.91 19.45
C LEU A 316 -15.23 -8.48 18.91
N LEU A 317 -16.46 -7.97 18.98
CA LEU A 317 -16.79 -6.58 18.60
C LEU A 317 -16.23 -5.57 19.62
N ASN A 318 -16.24 -5.91 20.90
CA ASN A 318 -15.62 -5.08 21.93
C ASN A 318 -14.09 -5.04 21.82
N ASP A 319 -13.44 -6.14 21.39
CA ASP A 319 -12.02 -6.12 21.01
C ASP A 319 -11.79 -5.21 19.80
N TYR A 320 -12.69 -5.24 18.81
CA TYR A 320 -12.61 -4.36 17.66
C TYR A 320 -12.62 -2.88 18.07
N THR A 321 -13.44 -2.53 19.06
CA THR A 321 -13.52 -1.17 19.61
C THR A 321 -12.55 -0.94 20.76
N LYS A 322 -11.81 -1.94 21.26
CA LYS A 322 -10.97 -1.84 22.48
C LYS A 322 -11.70 -1.15 23.65
N GLY A 323 -12.98 -1.45 23.86
CA GLY A 323 -13.77 -0.91 24.97
C GLY A 323 -13.89 0.61 25.01
N ASN A 324 -13.90 1.28 23.86
CA ASN A 324 -13.91 2.75 23.75
C ASN A 324 -12.71 3.48 24.38
N SER A 325 -11.69 2.75 24.81
CA SER A 325 -10.49 3.34 25.40
C SER A 325 -9.53 3.82 24.32
N TRP A 326 -9.48 5.14 24.14
CA TRP A 326 -8.53 5.80 23.23
C TRP A 326 -7.08 5.39 23.50
N TRP A 327 -6.70 5.23 24.77
CA TRP A 327 -5.36 4.82 25.20
C TRP A 327 -4.97 3.37 24.85
N LEU A 328 -5.90 2.40 24.84
CA LEU A 328 -5.58 1.01 24.43
C LEU A 328 -5.50 0.86 22.91
N ARG A 329 -6.19 1.74 22.17
CA ARG A 329 -6.09 1.85 20.71
C ARG A 329 -4.75 2.46 20.29
N PHE A 330 -4.20 3.35 21.12
CA PHE A 330 -2.86 3.95 20.97
C PHE A 330 -1.78 2.88 20.80
N PHE A 331 -1.70 1.97 21.76
CA PHE A 331 -0.62 0.98 21.84
C PHE A 331 -0.81 -0.23 20.92
N THR A 332 -2.00 -0.40 20.34
CA THR A 332 -2.26 -1.48 19.36
C THR A 332 -2.21 -0.99 17.91
N GLY A 333 -1.92 0.29 17.64
CA GLY A 333 -1.78 0.83 16.28
C GLY A 333 -3.09 0.93 15.48
N HIS A 334 -4.25 0.91 16.15
CA HIS A 334 -5.58 0.87 15.51
C HIS A 334 -6.35 2.17 15.74
N TRP A 335 -5.84 3.28 15.21
CA TRP A 335 -6.28 4.62 15.55
C TRP A 335 -7.54 5.13 14.86
N ASN A 336 -7.82 4.67 13.65
CA ASN A 336 -8.99 5.16 12.94
C ASN A 336 -9.69 4.05 12.17
N ARG A 337 -10.64 3.40 12.85
CA ARG A 337 -11.62 2.50 12.24
C ARG A 337 -12.92 3.29 12.20
N HIS A 338 -13.35 3.72 11.01
CA HIS A 338 -14.54 4.57 10.83
C HIS A 338 -15.81 3.98 11.46
N HIS A 339 -15.90 2.65 11.44
CA HIS A 339 -17.00 1.91 12.05
C HIS A 339 -16.87 1.73 13.57
N ILE A 340 -15.85 2.30 14.24
CA ILE A 340 -15.72 2.17 15.70
C ILE A 340 -16.95 2.72 16.39
N GLN A 341 -17.44 3.90 15.99
CA GLN A 341 -18.59 4.50 16.67
C GLN A 341 -19.84 3.64 16.47
N GLU A 342 -20.08 3.18 15.24
CA GLU A 342 -21.21 2.30 14.90
C GLU A 342 -21.11 0.97 15.65
N VAL A 343 -19.94 0.30 15.64
CA VAL A 343 -19.73 -0.96 16.36
C VAL A 343 -19.80 -0.75 17.88
N ALA A 344 -19.30 0.37 18.41
CA ALA A 344 -19.42 0.69 19.83
C ALA A 344 -20.87 0.93 20.23
N GLN A 345 -21.69 1.55 19.37
CA GLN A 345 -23.13 1.67 19.57
C GLN A 345 -23.81 0.30 19.53
N ILE A 346 -23.42 -0.60 18.63
CA ILE A 346 -23.93 -1.98 18.61
C ILE A 346 -23.58 -2.72 19.90
N VAL A 347 -22.32 -2.68 20.34
CA VAL A 347 -21.89 -3.29 21.61
C VAL A 347 -22.69 -2.71 22.78
N LYS A 348 -22.90 -1.39 22.80
CA LYS A 348 -23.74 -0.74 23.82
C LYS A 348 -25.19 -1.24 23.76
N LYS A 349 -25.80 -1.38 22.58
CA LYS A 349 -27.16 -1.96 22.44
C LYS A 349 -27.23 -3.40 22.93
N MET A 350 -26.15 -4.19 22.83
CA MET A 350 -26.09 -5.53 23.42
C MET A 350 -26.03 -5.46 24.95
N ASP A 351 -25.18 -4.58 25.49
CA ASP A 351 -25.05 -4.37 26.94
C ASP A 351 -26.35 -3.85 27.59
N ASP A 352 -27.08 -2.98 26.88
CA ASP A 352 -28.39 -2.45 27.29
C ASP A 352 -29.53 -3.48 27.10
N GLY A 353 -29.23 -4.69 26.60
CA GLY A 353 -30.21 -5.74 26.36
C GLY A 353 -31.21 -5.43 25.23
N ILE A 354 -30.89 -4.49 24.33
CA ILE A 354 -31.71 -4.16 23.15
C ILE A 354 -31.53 -5.24 22.08
N ILE A 355 -30.29 -5.67 21.84
CA ILE A 355 -29.96 -6.78 20.94
C ILE A 355 -29.86 -8.06 21.78
N LYS A 356 -30.87 -8.95 21.69
CA LYS A 356 -30.99 -10.15 22.53
C LYS A 356 -30.73 -11.47 21.83
N ASP A 357 -30.59 -11.44 20.51
CA ASP A 357 -30.49 -12.65 19.69
C ASP A 357 -29.55 -12.46 18.48
N LYS A 358 -29.16 -13.60 17.89
CA LYS A 358 -28.23 -13.68 16.76
C LYS A 358 -28.72 -12.88 15.54
N HIS A 359 -30.03 -12.94 15.23
CA HIS A 359 -30.61 -12.32 14.05
C HIS A 359 -30.62 -10.79 14.17
N SER A 360 -31.01 -10.27 15.35
CA SER A 360 -30.97 -8.84 15.66
C SER A 360 -29.55 -8.28 15.56
N LEU A 361 -28.53 -9.01 16.03
CA LEU A 361 -27.13 -8.60 15.90
C LEU A 361 -26.68 -8.51 14.44
N LEU A 362 -26.92 -9.56 13.64
CA LEU A 362 -26.53 -9.57 12.23
C LEU A 362 -27.24 -8.47 11.43
N THR A 363 -28.50 -8.19 11.77
CA THR A 363 -29.26 -7.09 11.16
C THR A 363 -28.59 -5.73 11.40
N GLU A 364 -28.14 -5.45 12.63
CA GLU A 364 -27.44 -4.20 12.94
C GLU A 364 -26.04 -4.14 12.30
N LEU A 365 -25.30 -5.25 12.30
CA LEU A 365 -24.00 -5.32 11.64
C LEU A 365 -24.10 -5.09 10.13
N ASN A 366 -25.14 -5.62 9.48
CA ASN A 366 -25.37 -5.44 8.04
C ASN A 366 -25.80 -4.03 7.65
N LYS A 367 -26.19 -3.18 8.60
CA LYS A 367 -26.43 -1.74 8.35
C LYS A 367 -25.13 -0.95 8.21
N ILE A 368 -24.00 -1.49 8.67
CA ILE A 368 -22.70 -0.83 8.57
C ILE A 368 -22.24 -0.87 7.11
N HIS A 369 -22.07 0.31 6.52
CA HIS A 369 -21.55 0.42 5.15
C HIS A 369 -20.05 0.13 5.11
N LEU A 370 -19.70 -1.14 4.90
CA LEU A 370 -18.30 -1.57 4.84
C LEU A 370 -17.62 -1.04 3.58
N VAL A 371 -16.69 -0.11 3.76
CA VAL A 371 -15.87 0.42 2.66
C VAL A 371 -14.85 -0.63 2.18
N ASN A 372 -14.26 -1.40 3.11
CA ASN A 372 -13.41 -2.55 2.77
C ASN A 372 -14.07 -3.88 3.15
N ILE A 373 -14.54 -4.61 2.12
CA ILE A 373 -15.12 -5.95 2.25
C ILE A 373 -14.15 -7.01 2.78
N ASN A 374 -12.84 -6.75 2.70
CA ASN A 374 -11.78 -7.60 3.24
C ASN A 374 -11.17 -7.03 4.54
N GLY A 375 -11.72 -5.92 5.05
CA GLY A 375 -11.22 -5.18 6.18
C GLY A 375 -11.37 -5.93 7.50
N SER A 376 -10.72 -5.42 8.55
CA SER A 376 -10.70 -6.12 9.85
C SER A 376 -12.08 -6.27 10.51
N LEU A 377 -13.02 -5.36 10.25
CA LEU A 377 -14.42 -5.48 10.67
C LEU A 377 -15.17 -6.50 9.82
N ALA A 378 -15.07 -6.40 8.49
CA ALA A 378 -15.72 -7.32 7.57
C ALA A 378 -15.35 -8.77 7.88
N ARG A 379 -14.06 -9.04 8.12
CA ARG A 379 -13.59 -10.37 8.55
C ARG A 379 -14.17 -10.82 9.89
N ARG A 380 -14.40 -9.91 10.85
CA ARG A 380 -15.07 -10.25 12.13
C ARG A 380 -16.54 -10.53 11.93
N ILE A 381 -17.24 -9.74 11.11
CA ILE A 381 -18.65 -9.96 10.76
C ILE A 381 -18.83 -11.32 10.10
N GLN A 382 -18.05 -11.62 9.06
CA GLN A 382 -18.05 -12.94 8.39
C GLN A 382 -17.71 -14.09 9.34
N PHE A 383 -16.80 -13.87 10.29
CA PHE A 383 -16.48 -14.87 11.31
C PHE A 383 -17.67 -15.13 12.25
N ILE A 384 -18.34 -14.08 12.71
CA ILE A 384 -19.53 -14.17 13.57
C ILE A 384 -20.67 -14.87 12.83
N GLU A 385 -20.96 -14.48 11.59
CA GLU A 385 -22.00 -15.09 10.75
C GLU A 385 -21.81 -16.61 10.62
N ARG A 386 -20.59 -17.03 10.29
CA ARG A 386 -20.24 -18.45 10.17
C ARG A 386 -20.40 -19.20 11.49
N LYS A 387 -19.95 -18.62 12.61
CA LYS A 387 -20.06 -19.27 13.92
C LYS A 387 -21.52 -19.46 14.35
N PHE A 388 -22.37 -18.47 14.09
CA PHE A 388 -23.81 -18.59 14.33
C PHE A 388 -24.44 -19.71 13.50
N ALA A 389 -24.07 -19.82 12.22
CA ALA A 389 -24.58 -20.88 11.35
C ALA A 389 -24.12 -22.29 11.79
N GLU A 390 -22.86 -22.46 12.22
CA GLU A 390 -22.33 -23.73 12.73
C GLU A 390 -23.12 -24.24 13.95
N GLU A 391 -23.48 -23.34 14.87
CA GLU A 391 -24.21 -23.69 16.08
C GLU A 391 -25.69 -24.01 15.83
N ASP A 392 -26.32 -23.29 14.90
CA ASP A 392 -27.72 -23.53 14.56
C ASP A 392 -27.88 -24.93 13.94
N VAL A 393 -26.90 -25.38 13.15
CA VAL A 393 -26.81 -26.76 12.64
C VAL A 393 -26.59 -27.75 13.78
N ALA A 394 -25.69 -27.46 14.73
CA ALA A 394 -25.41 -28.34 15.86
C ALA A 394 -26.64 -28.60 16.75
N HIS A 395 -27.47 -27.57 16.98
CA HIS A 395 -28.71 -27.69 17.76
C HIS A 395 -29.80 -28.51 17.06
N GLN A 396 -29.90 -28.44 15.73
CA GLN A 396 -30.82 -29.28 14.98
C GLN A 396 -30.48 -30.78 15.11
N HIS A 397 -29.19 -31.11 15.09
CA HIS A 397 -28.75 -32.51 15.22
C HIS A 397 -28.96 -33.10 16.62
N HIS A 398 -28.92 -32.30 17.69
CA HIS A 398 -29.14 -32.78 19.06
C HIS A 398 -30.63 -32.93 19.43
N SER A 399 -31.54 -32.41 18.61
CA SER A 399 -32.98 -32.46 18.85
C SER A 399 -33.68 -33.65 18.16
N THR A 400 -32.92 -34.54 17.53
CA THR A 400 -33.46 -35.77 16.93
C THR A 400 -33.38 -36.88 17.98
N PRO A 401 -34.49 -37.27 18.64
CA PRO A 401 -34.48 -38.38 19.59
C PRO A 401 -34.06 -39.66 18.87
N ALA A 402 -33.14 -40.42 19.48
CA ALA A 402 -32.80 -41.76 19.01
C ALA A 402 -34.08 -42.61 19.03
N LEU A 403 -34.52 -43.06 17.85
CA LEU A 403 -35.68 -43.94 17.66
C LEU A 403 -35.41 -45.35 18.18
#